data_AF-A0A139XHH5-F1
#
_entry.id   AF-A0A139XHH5-F1
#
_cell.length_a   1.000
_cell.length_b   1.000
_cell.length_c   1.000
_cell.angle_alpha   90.00
_cell.angle_beta   90.00
_cell.angle_gamma   90.00
#
_symmetry.space_group_name_H-M   'P 1'
#
loop_
_entity.id
_entity.type
_entity.pdbx_description
1 polymer ?
#
loop_
_entity_poly.entity_id
_entity_poly.type
_entity_poly.pdbx_seq_one_letter_code
_entity_poly.pdbx_strand_id
1 'polypeptide(L)'
;MASKDEFQNTLKERFSINKNISQPLTKEECEKLIKLLESEPSAVKLVSSYADKNSTLGRNNSNYARARNQAERKFEALQKEYLQLEKSIESIEEAKANLENRKRILEEEQKKLQDEVENLASKNQFLSSKVQTLTTQNDEIIDANTQLKKENRDLKNIVDQIKLRLARDTKALLQYEDNEIRKALIRLFKWTLG
;
A
#
# COMPACT_ATOMS: atom_id res chain seq x y z
N MET A 1 60.01 -74.88 -13.94
CA MET A 1 59.91 -73.76 -14.89
C MET A 1 58.93 -72.75 -14.30
N ALA A 2 59.32 -71.48 -14.19
CA ALA A 2 58.47 -70.47 -13.57
C ALA A 2 57.16 -70.27 -14.34
N SER A 3 56.08 -69.99 -13.63
CA SER A 3 54.75 -69.74 -14.19
C SER A 3 54.64 -68.33 -14.80
N LYS A 4 53.68 -68.13 -15.70
CA LYS A 4 53.36 -66.81 -16.27
C LYS A 4 53.06 -65.80 -15.15
N ASP A 5 52.37 -66.22 -14.10
CA ASP A 5 52.02 -65.36 -12.96
C ASP A 5 53.25 -64.98 -12.12
N GLU A 6 54.25 -65.86 -12.01
CA GLU A 6 55.51 -65.58 -11.32
C GLU A 6 56.34 -64.54 -12.08
N PHE A 7 56.39 -64.64 -13.41
CA PHE A 7 57.04 -63.62 -14.24
C PHE A 7 56.29 -62.27 -14.21
N GLN A 8 54.96 -62.28 -14.19
CA GLN A 8 54.17 -61.05 -14.04
C GLN A 8 54.35 -60.40 -12.67
N ASN A 9 54.42 -61.19 -11.60
CA ASN A 9 54.72 -60.70 -10.26
C ASN A 9 56.14 -60.12 -10.19
N THR A 10 57.11 -60.77 -10.83
CA THR A 10 58.50 -60.26 -10.88
C THR A 10 58.57 -58.92 -11.63
N LEU A 11 57.90 -58.79 -12.78
CA LEU A 11 57.82 -57.53 -13.54
C LEU A 11 57.13 -56.42 -12.75
N LYS A 12 56.12 -56.76 -11.95
CA LYS A 12 55.38 -55.82 -11.10
C LYS A 12 56.16 -55.40 -9.86
N GLU A 13 56.80 -56.34 -9.16
CA GLU A 13 57.49 -56.09 -7.89
C GLU A 13 58.88 -55.48 -8.09
N ARG A 14 59.64 -55.95 -9.10
CA ARG A 14 61.01 -55.46 -9.35
C ARG A 14 61.07 -54.26 -10.28
N PHE A 15 60.17 -54.18 -11.25
CA PHE A 15 60.22 -53.16 -12.31
C PHE A 15 58.99 -52.26 -12.33
N SER A 16 58.08 -52.40 -11.37
CA SER A 16 56.85 -51.58 -11.25
C SER A 16 55.95 -51.61 -12.50
N ILE A 17 56.07 -52.65 -13.34
CA ILE A 17 55.23 -52.83 -14.52
C ILE A 17 53.93 -53.48 -14.08
N ASN A 18 52.93 -52.64 -13.77
CA ASN A 18 51.61 -53.10 -13.36
C ASN A 18 50.57 -52.92 -14.48
N LYS A 19 49.70 -53.91 -14.66
CA LYS A 19 48.81 -54.12 -15.81
C LYS A 19 48.07 -52.86 -16.26
N ASN A 20 48.37 -52.45 -17.50
CA ASN A 20 47.45 -51.86 -18.47
C ASN A 20 48.08 -51.91 -19.88
N ILE A 21 48.60 -53.09 -20.26
CA ILE A 21 49.02 -53.33 -21.63
C ILE A 21 47.74 -53.69 -22.38
N SER A 22 47.41 -52.93 -23.43
CA SER A 22 46.21 -53.15 -24.25
C SER A 22 46.14 -54.57 -24.87
N GLN A 23 47.21 -55.35 -24.77
CA GLN A 23 47.30 -56.76 -25.12
C GLN A 23 47.97 -57.57 -23.99
N PRO A 24 47.42 -58.72 -23.59
CA PRO A 24 48.01 -59.55 -22.54
C PRO A 24 49.29 -60.22 -23.03
N LEU A 25 50.43 -59.88 -22.43
CA LEU A 25 51.72 -60.54 -22.69
C LEU A 25 51.61 -62.07 -22.50
N THR A 26 52.20 -62.82 -23.43
CA THR A 26 52.42 -64.26 -23.35
C THR A 26 53.55 -64.58 -22.37
N LYS A 27 53.69 -65.86 -21.98
CA LYS A 27 54.73 -66.32 -21.04
C LYS A 27 56.14 -66.05 -21.59
N GLU A 28 56.35 -66.35 -22.87
CA GLU A 28 57.64 -66.16 -23.55
C GLU A 28 58.03 -64.68 -23.66
N GLU A 29 57.05 -63.80 -23.89
CA GLU A 29 57.28 -62.36 -23.93
C GLU A 29 57.67 -61.79 -22.56
N CYS A 30 57.04 -62.27 -21.49
CA CYS A 30 57.42 -61.88 -20.12
C CYS A 30 58.86 -62.30 -19.80
N GLU A 31 59.24 -63.51 -20.20
CA GLU A 31 60.58 -64.06 -19.95
C GLU A 31 61.67 -63.35 -20.77
N LYS A 32 61.38 -62.98 -22.03
CA LYS A 32 62.25 -62.13 -22.85
C LYS A 32 62.39 -60.72 -22.27
N LEU A 33 61.31 -60.14 -21.76
CA LEU A 33 61.32 -58.81 -21.15
C LEU A 33 62.20 -58.77 -19.89
N ILE A 34 62.08 -59.78 -19.03
CA ILE A 34 62.89 -59.87 -17.80
C ILE A 34 64.38 -59.97 -18.15
N LYS A 35 64.74 -60.85 -19.10
CA LYS A 35 66.13 -60.97 -19.55
C LYS A 35 66.69 -59.65 -20.09
N LEU A 36 65.90 -58.92 -20.87
CA LEU A 36 66.30 -57.63 -21.44
C LEU A 36 66.46 -56.55 -20.35
N LEU A 37 65.56 -56.51 -19.37
CA LEU A 37 65.64 -55.59 -18.23
C LEU A 37 66.79 -55.93 -17.28
N GLU A 38 67.17 -57.20 -17.17
CA GLU A 38 68.34 -57.63 -16.40
C GLU A 38 69.65 -57.31 -17.15
N SER A 39 69.66 -57.35 -18.48
CA SER A 39 70.86 -57.06 -19.28
C SER A 39 71.09 -55.58 -19.57
N GLU A 40 70.05 -54.75 -19.61
CA GLU A 40 70.13 -53.34 -20.01
C GLU A 40 69.65 -52.37 -18.90
N PRO A 41 70.57 -51.77 -18.11
CA PRO A 41 70.24 -50.82 -17.06
C PRO A 41 69.53 -49.54 -17.57
N SER A 42 69.80 -49.15 -18.81
CA SER A 42 69.14 -48.04 -19.52
C SER A 42 67.64 -48.27 -19.70
N ALA A 43 67.26 -49.50 -20.08
CA ALA A 43 65.87 -49.90 -20.25
C ALA A 43 65.11 -49.86 -18.91
N VAL A 44 65.75 -50.29 -17.81
CA VAL A 44 65.19 -50.21 -16.45
C VAL A 44 64.91 -48.76 -16.04
N LYS A 45 65.85 -47.83 -16.30
CA LYS A 45 65.66 -46.40 -16.01
C LYS A 45 64.49 -45.81 -16.80
N LEU A 46 64.34 -46.17 -18.07
CA LEU A 46 63.20 -45.74 -18.87
C LEU A 46 61.88 -46.27 -18.31
N VAL A 47 61.80 -47.57 -18.00
CA VAL A 47 60.60 -48.18 -17.41
C VAL A 47 60.22 -47.50 -16.09
N SER A 48 61.18 -47.23 -15.20
CA SER A 48 60.91 -46.53 -13.94
C SER A 48 60.40 -45.10 -14.16
N SER A 49 61.03 -44.34 -15.07
CA SER A 49 60.58 -42.99 -15.45
C SER A 49 59.16 -42.98 -16.03
N TYR A 50 58.83 -43.95 -16.88
CA TYR A 50 57.46 -44.12 -17.40
C TYR A 50 56.48 -44.50 -16.30
N ALA A 51 56.84 -45.40 -15.38
CA ALA A 51 55.99 -45.80 -14.25
C ALA A 51 55.70 -44.60 -13.33
N ASP A 52 56.71 -43.80 -13.00
CA ASP A 52 56.58 -42.60 -12.17
C ASP A 52 55.71 -41.53 -12.84
N LYS A 53 55.95 -41.29 -14.14
CA LYS A 53 55.15 -40.36 -14.92
C LYS A 53 53.71 -40.81 -15.02
N ASN A 54 53.45 -42.10 -15.25
CA ASN A 54 52.11 -42.65 -15.32
C ASN A 54 51.39 -42.58 -13.96
N SER A 55 52.09 -42.86 -12.86
CA SER A 55 51.54 -42.66 -11.51
C SER A 55 51.19 -41.19 -11.25
N THR A 56 52.03 -40.26 -11.70
CA THR A 56 51.80 -38.82 -11.55
C THR A 56 50.60 -38.37 -12.38
N LEU A 57 50.50 -38.82 -13.63
CA LEU A 57 49.34 -38.56 -14.49
C LEU A 57 48.05 -39.13 -13.90
N GLY A 58 48.08 -40.35 -13.34
CA GLY A 58 46.92 -40.95 -12.68
C GLY A 58 46.43 -40.13 -11.47
N ARG A 59 47.35 -39.66 -10.63
CA ARG A 59 47.04 -38.75 -9.50
C ARG A 59 46.46 -37.43 -9.99
N ASN A 60 47.09 -36.81 -10.99
CA ASN A 60 46.62 -35.56 -11.56
C ASN A 60 45.23 -35.70 -12.18
N ASN A 61 44.99 -36.75 -12.96
CA ASN A 61 43.69 -37.00 -13.59
C ASN A 61 42.60 -37.20 -12.53
N SER A 62 42.92 -37.92 -11.44
CA SER A 62 42.00 -38.08 -10.30
C SER A 62 41.70 -36.74 -9.62
N ASN A 63 42.71 -35.89 -9.45
CA ASN A 63 42.53 -34.56 -8.86
C ASN A 63 41.68 -33.65 -9.76
N TYR A 64 41.95 -33.62 -11.06
CA TYR A 64 41.16 -32.84 -12.01
C TYR A 64 39.72 -33.33 -12.11
N ALA A 65 39.48 -34.64 -12.09
CA ALA A 65 38.13 -35.19 -12.06
C ALA A 65 37.35 -34.74 -10.80
N ARG A 66 38.00 -34.74 -9.62
CA ARG A 66 37.39 -34.23 -8.39
C ARG A 66 37.09 -32.74 -8.47
N ALA A 67 38.05 -31.93 -8.97
CA ALA A 67 37.88 -30.50 -9.10
C ALA A 67 36.74 -30.16 -10.09
N ARG A 68 36.67 -30.87 -11.22
CA ARG A 68 35.59 -30.73 -12.20
C ARG A 68 34.23 -31.04 -11.60
N ASN A 69 34.10 -32.19 -10.92
CA ASN A 69 32.84 -32.56 -10.26
C ASN A 69 32.42 -31.54 -9.19
N GLN A 70 33.37 -30.96 -8.46
CA GLN A 70 33.05 -29.91 -7.49
C GLN A 70 32.59 -28.61 -8.17
N ALA A 71 33.24 -28.22 -9.27
CA ALA A 71 32.86 -27.05 -10.05
C ALA A 71 31.47 -27.21 -10.69
N GLU A 72 31.18 -28.38 -11.26
CA GLU A 72 29.86 -28.71 -11.82
C GLU A 72 28.75 -28.57 -10.77
N ARG A 73 28.94 -29.15 -9.57
CA ARG A 73 27.98 -29.01 -8.48
C ARG A 73 27.76 -27.57 -8.03
N LYS A 74 28.83 -26.78 -7.95
CA LYS A 74 28.73 -25.35 -7.61
C LYS A 74 27.97 -24.58 -8.69
N PHE A 75 28.24 -24.87 -9.96
CA PHE A 75 27.56 -24.26 -11.08
C PHE A 75 26.05 -24.56 -11.07
N GLU A 76 25.67 -25.82 -10.86
CA GLU A 76 24.25 -26.21 -10.74
C GLU A 76 23.56 -25.53 -9.55
N ALA A 77 24.24 -25.40 -8.41
CA ALA A 77 23.69 -24.71 -7.25
C ALA A 77 23.47 -23.22 -7.56
N LEU A 78 24.46 -22.55 -8.17
CA LEU A 78 24.38 -21.14 -8.53
C LEU A 78 23.29 -20.88 -9.58
N GLN A 79 23.12 -21.78 -10.54
CA GLN A 79 22.06 -21.70 -11.54
C GLN A 79 20.67 -21.78 -10.91
N LYS A 80 20.49 -22.64 -9.91
CA LYS A 80 19.22 -22.74 -9.16
C LYS A 80 18.96 -21.48 -8.34
N GLU A 81 19.97 -20.94 -7.68
CA GLU A 81 19.87 -19.70 -6.91
C GLU A 81 19.54 -18.52 -7.81
N TYR A 82 20.18 -18.42 -8.98
CA TYR A 82 19.90 -17.39 -9.97
C TYR A 82 18.43 -17.43 -10.43
N LEU A 83 17.92 -18.63 -10.76
CA LEU A 83 16.52 -18.79 -11.17
C LEU A 83 15.53 -18.43 -10.04
N GLN A 84 15.89 -18.69 -8.79
CA GLN A 84 15.07 -18.28 -7.64
C GLN A 84 15.07 -16.77 -7.45
N LEU A 85 16.24 -16.13 -7.60
CA LEU A 85 16.38 -14.68 -7.54
C LEU A 85 15.60 -14.00 -8.65
N GLU A 86 15.65 -14.52 -9.88
CA GLU A 86 14.91 -14.00 -11.03
C GLU A 86 13.40 -14.00 -10.76
N LYS A 87 12.85 -15.12 -10.28
CA LYS A 87 11.43 -15.19 -9.86
C LYS A 87 11.09 -14.23 -8.72
N SER A 88 12.01 -14.05 -7.77
CA SER A 88 11.82 -13.09 -6.68
C SER A 88 11.81 -11.66 -7.19
N ILE A 89 12.64 -11.32 -8.17
CA ILE A 89 12.67 -10.00 -8.80
C ILE A 89 11.36 -9.74 -9.53
N GLU A 90 10.90 -10.68 -10.36
CA GLU A 90 9.61 -10.58 -11.06
C GLU A 90 8.46 -10.32 -10.08
N SER A 91 8.38 -11.08 -8.98
CA SER A 91 7.34 -10.89 -7.96
C SER A 91 7.41 -9.52 -7.28
N ILE A 92 8.62 -9.01 -7.02
CA ILE A 92 8.81 -7.68 -6.43
C ILE A 92 8.41 -6.59 -7.44
N GLU A 93 8.71 -6.75 -8.73
CA GLU A 93 8.32 -5.81 -9.77
C GLU A 93 6.80 -5.74 -9.94
N GLU A 94 6.11 -6.89 -9.94
CA GLU A 94 4.64 -6.94 -9.93
C GLU A 94 4.03 -6.26 -8.71
N ALA A 95 4.57 -6.54 -7.52
CA ALA A 95 4.12 -5.91 -6.28
C ALA A 95 4.34 -4.40 -6.30
N LYS A 96 5.48 -3.93 -6.84
CA LYS A 96 5.79 -2.51 -7.01
C LYS A 96 4.79 -1.84 -7.95
N ALA A 97 4.51 -2.43 -9.10
CA ALA A 97 3.54 -1.88 -10.05
C ALA A 97 2.14 -1.75 -9.44
N ASN A 98 1.71 -2.76 -8.67
CA ASN A 98 0.42 -2.73 -7.97
C ASN A 98 0.37 -1.64 -6.89
N LEU A 99 1.44 -1.48 -6.11
CA LEU A 99 1.56 -0.41 -5.11
C LEU A 99 1.55 0.98 -5.74
N GLU A 100 2.23 1.18 -6.87
CA GLU A 100 2.20 2.45 -7.60
C GLU A 100 0.80 2.78 -8.11
N ASN A 101 0.07 1.80 -8.65
CA ASN A 101 -1.31 1.99 -9.07
C ASN A 101 -2.22 2.36 -7.89
N ARG A 102 -2.09 1.64 -6.77
CA ARG A 102 -2.87 1.92 -5.55
C ARG A 102 -2.57 3.30 -4.97
N LYS A 103 -1.31 3.72 -5.01
CA LYS A 103 -0.90 5.07 -4.61
C LYS A 103 -1.59 6.14 -5.46
N ARG A 104 -1.63 5.99 -6.78
CA ARG A 104 -2.34 6.93 -7.68
C ARG A 104 -3.82 7.04 -7.36
N ILE A 105 -4.49 5.90 -7.14
CA ILE A 105 -5.92 5.88 -6.77
C ILE A 105 -6.14 6.64 -5.46
N LEU A 106 -5.31 6.39 -4.45
CA LEU A 106 -5.41 7.08 -3.16
C LEU A 106 -5.14 8.59 -3.29
N GLU A 107 -4.19 9.01 -4.12
CA GLU A 107 -3.92 10.43 -4.38
C GLU A 107 -5.12 11.12 -5.05
N GLU A 108 -5.79 10.45 -5.99
CA GLU A 108 -7.01 10.95 -6.61
C GLU A 108 -8.19 11.04 -5.63
N GLU A 109 -8.38 10.01 -4.80
CA GLU A 109 -9.41 10.01 -3.75
C GLU A 109 -9.16 11.11 -2.71
N GLN A 110 -7.90 11.29 -2.28
CA GLN A 110 -7.52 12.34 -1.35
C GLN A 110 -7.87 13.72 -1.90
N LYS A 111 -7.57 13.96 -3.19
CA LYS A 111 -7.91 15.23 -3.84
C LYS A 111 -9.42 15.46 -3.90
N LYS A 112 -10.21 14.44 -4.27
CA LYS A 112 -11.69 14.53 -4.29
C LYS A 112 -12.26 14.85 -2.91
N LEU A 113 -11.77 14.18 -1.87
CA LEU A 113 -12.19 14.43 -0.49
C LEU A 113 -11.82 15.84 -0.04
N GLN A 114 -10.64 16.33 -0.43
CA GLN A 114 -10.21 17.69 -0.11
C GLN A 114 -11.14 18.73 -0.77
N ASP A 115 -11.48 18.55 -2.05
CA ASP A 115 -12.41 19.42 -2.76
C ASP A 115 -13.82 19.41 -2.11
N GLU A 116 -14.27 18.23 -1.66
CA GLU A 116 -15.55 18.08 -0.96
C GLU A 116 -15.56 18.80 0.40
N VAL A 117 -14.48 18.66 1.18
CA VAL A 117 -14.32 19.36 2.46
C VAL A 117 -14.34 20.88 2.26
N GLU A 118 -13.66 21.40 1.25
CA GLU A 118 -13.63 22.84 0.94
C GLU A 118 -15.02 23.36 0.54
N ASN A 119 -15.75 22.59 -0.27
CA ASN A 119 -17.12 22.91 -0.66
C ASN A 119 -18.07 22.90 0.55
N LEU A 120 -17.97 21.90 1.42
CA LEU A 120 -18.76 21.82 2.65
C LEU A 120 -18.44 22.96 3.61
N ALA A 121 -17.16 23.32 3.76
CA ALA A 121 -16.74 24.46 4.57
C ALA A 121 -17.35 25.78 4.05
N SER A 122 -17.30 25.99 2.73
CA SER A 122 -17.88 27.17 2.08
C SER A 122 -19.40 27.24 2.26
N LYS A 123 -20.10 26.10 2.08
CA LYS A 123 -21.55 26.01 2.34
C LYS A 123 -21.90 26.29 3.80
N ASN A 124 -21.11 25.78 4.73
CA ASN A 124 -21.33 25.99 6.15
C ASN A 124 -21.16 27.48 6.53
N GLN A 125 -20.14 28.14 5.98
CA GLN A 125 -19.94 29.57 6.17
C GLN A 125 -21.11 30.39 5.61
N PHE A 126 -21.60 30.04 4.41
CA PHE A 126 -22.77 30.68 3.81
C PHE A 126 -24.05 30.47 4.63
N LEU A 127 -24.28 29.25 5.14
CA LEU A 127 -25.43 28.98 5.99
C LEU A 127 -25.33 29.73 7.32
N SER A 128 -24.14 29.79 7.92
CA SER A 128 -23.90 30.53 9.15
C SER A 128 -24.22 32.03 8.99
N SER A 129 -23.78 32.65 7.90
CA SER A 129 -24.11 34.07 7.65
C SER A 129 -25.59 34.27 7.41
N LYS A 130 -26.26 33.35 6.70
CA LYS A 130 -27.71 33.40 6.50
C LYS A 130 -28.50 33.26 7.80
N VAL A 131 -28.07 32.38 8.70
CA VAL A 131 -28.67 32.23 10.03
C VAL A 131 -28.50 33.52 10.84
N GLN A 132 -27.32 34.14 10.79
CA GLN A 132 -27.08 35.42 11.46
C GLN A 132 -28.03 36.51 10.95
N THR A 133 -28.16 36.65 9.62
CA THR A 133 -29.09 37.64 9.01
C THR A 133 -30.54 37.37 9.38
N LEU A 134 -30.98 36.10 9.38
CA LEU A 134 -32.35 35.76 9.78
C LEU A 134 -32.58 36.04 11.26
N THR A 135 -31.57 35.83 12.10
CA THR A 135 -31.65 36.12 13.54
C THR A 135 -31.83 37.62 13.76
N THR A 136 -31.01 38.47 13.11
CA THR A 136 -31.14 39.93 13.23
C THR A 136 -32.49 40.44 12.71
N GLN A 137 -32.98 39.91 11.58
CA GLN A 137 -34.30 40.25 11.06
C GLN A 137 -35.43 39.85 12.02
N ASN A 138 -35.30 38.70 12.68
CA ASN A 138 -36.30 38.25 13.64
C ASN A 138 -36.30 39.14 14.89
N ASP A 139 -35.13 39.55 15.39
CA ASP A 139 -35.01 40.49 16.51
C ASP A 139 -35.67 41.84 16.17
N GLU A 140 -35.43 42.38 14.97
CA GLU A 140 -36.09 43.60 14.49
C GLU A 140 -37.63 43.47 14.42
N ILE A 141 -38.14 42.32 13.96
CA ILE A 141 -39.58 42.05 13.91
C ILE A 141 -40.15 41.94 15.33
N ILE A 142 -39.44 41.31 16.25
CA ILE A 142 -39.85 41.21 17.65
C ILE A 142 -39.95 42.62 18.25
N ASP A 143 -38.94 43.46 18.07
CA ASP A 143 -38.92 44.83 18.57
C ASP A 143 -40.07 45.66 17.97
N ALA A 144 -40.26 45.62 16.65
CA ALA A 144 -41.37 46.31 16.00
C ALA A 144 -42.75 45.84 16.52
N ASN A 145 -42.91 44.54 16.75
CA ASN A 145 -44.15 43.98 17.29
C ASN A 145 -44.38 44.40 18.75
N THR A 146 -43.34 44.48 19.58
CA THR A 146 -43.47 45.00 20.95
C THR A 146 -43.89 46.46 20.97
N GLN A 147 -43.33 47.28 20.07
CA GLN A 147 -43.70 48.69 19.92
C GLN A 147 -45.15 48.85 19.45
N LEU A 148 -45.56 48.12 18.41
CA LEU A 148 -46.95 48.13 17.92
C LEU A 148 -47.96 47.67 18.99
N LYS A 149 -47.60 46.70 19.83
CA LYS A 149 -48.45 46.28 20.96
C LYS A 149 -48.61 47.40 21.99
N LYS A 150 -47.53 48.14 22.28
CA LYS A 150 -47.58 49.29 23.18
C LYS A 150 -48.46 50.41 22.60
N GLU A 151 -48.23 50.79 21.35
CA GLU A 151 -49.01 51.83 20.66
C GLU A 151 -50.50 51.46 20.58
N ASN A 152 -50.84 50.21 20.26
CA ASN A 152 -52.22 49.75 20.27
C ASN A 152 -52.87 49.86 21.66
N ARG A 153 -52.13 49.59 22.73
CA ARG A 153 -52.62 49.76 24.10
C ARG A 153 -52.87 51.23 24.42
N ASP A 154 -51.94 52.11 24.04
CA ASP A 154 -52.05 53.55 24.26
C ASP A 154 -53.22 54.15 23.46
N LEU A 155 -53.38 53.77 22.20
CA LEU A 155 -54.52 54.16 21.36
C LEU A 155 -55.84 53.69 21.96
N LYS A 156 -55.91 52.44 22.45
CA LYS A 156 -57.10 51.93 23.14
C LYS A 156 -57.43 52.78 24.37
N ASN A 157 -56.44 53.13 25.18
CA ASN A 157 -56.65 54.01 26.34
C ASN A 157 -57.18 55.39 25.93
N ILE A 158 -56.64 55.99 24.85
CA ILE A 158 -57.11 57.28 24.32
C ILE A 158 -58.55 57.17 23.81
N VAL A 159 -58.87 56.12 23.05
CA VAL A 159 -60.23 55.86 22.57
C VAL A 159 -61.19 55.73 23.75
N ASP A 160 -60.82 54.99 24.79
CA ASP A 160 -61.64 54.83 26.00
C ASP A 160 -61.82 56.17 26.73
N GLN A 161 -60.79 57.02 26.82
CA GLN A 161 -60.90 58.37 27.37
C GLN A 161 -61.84 59.26 26.56
N ILE A 162 -61.75 59.23 25.22
CA ILE A 162 -62.66 59.98 24.33
C ILE A 162 -64.10 59.50 24.53
N LYS A 163 -64.33 58.18 24.56
CA LYS A 163 -65.66 57.60 24.82
C LYS A 163 -66.23 58.05 26.16
N LEU A 164 -65.43 58.06 27.22
CA LEU A 164 -65.85 58.54 28.55
C LEU A 164 -66.17 60.04 28.55
N ARG A 165 -65.35 60.86 27.87
CA ARG A 165 -65.59 62.29 27.75
C ARG A 165 -66.87 62.58 26.97
N LEU A 166 -67.06 61.94 25.81
CA LEU A 166 -68.30 62.04 25.03
C LEU A 166 -69.52 61.62 25.85
N ALA A 167 -69.43 60.55 26.64
CA ALA A 167 -70.51 60.13 27.52
C ALA A 167 -70.85 61.19 28.58
N ARG A 168 -69.84 61.85 29.16
CA ARG A 168 -70.03 62.94 30.13
C ARG A 168 -70.66 64.18 29.47
N ASP A 169 -70.11 64.61 28.34
CA ASP A 169 -70.59 65.79 27.61
C ASP A 169 -72.03 65.58 27.11
N THR A 170 -72.34 64.39 26.62
CA THR A 170 -73.72 64.02 26.24
C THR A 170 -74.65 64.04 27.43
N LYS A 171 -74.24 63.50 28.59
CA LYS A 171 -75.05 63.53 29.82
C LYS A 171 -75.36 64.98 30.25
N ALA A 172 -74.39 65.89 30.16
CA ALA A 172 -74.60 67.31 30.46
C ALA A 172 -75.57 67.96 29.46
N LEU A 173 -75.43 67.67 28.16
CA LEU A 173 -76.33 68.22 27.13
C LEU A 173 -77.77 67.72 27.25
N LEU A 174 -78.00 66.51 27.75
CA LEU A 174 -79.35 65.98 28.01
C LEU A 174 -80.09 66.69 29.16
N GLN A 175 -79.40 67.50 29.97
CA GLN A 175 -80.00 68.28 31.07
C GLN A 175 -80.68 69.57 30.59
N TYR A 176 -80.45 70.01 29.35
CA TYR A 176 -81.17 71.14 28.78
C TYR A 176 -82.65 70.79 28.53
N GLU A 177 -83.54 71.79 28.67
CA GLU A 177 -85.00 71.62 28.68
C GLU A 177 -85.61 71.31 27.30
N ASP A 178 -84.85 71.49 26.22
CA ASP A 178 -85.37 71.37 24.85
C ASP A 178 -85.47 69.90 24.38
N ASN A 179 -86.70 69.44 24.13
CA ASN A 179 -87.04 68.02 23.93
C ASN A 179 -86.58 67.47 22.57
N GLU A 180 -86.55 68.30 21.53
CA GLU A 180 -86.13 67.88 20.18
C GLU A 180 -84.60 67.75 20.09
N ILE A 181 -83.85 68.66 20.73
CA ILE A 181 -82.40 68.59 20.86
C ILE A 181 -81.98 67.33 21.62
N ARG A 182 -82.70 67.00 22.70
CA ARG A 182 -82.47 65.78 23.49
C ARG A 182 -82.65 64.51 22.66
N LYS A 183 -83.71 64.40 21.86
CA LYS A 183 -83.96 63.23 21.00
C LYS A 183 -82.91 63.09 19.90
N ALA A 184 -82.46 64.19 19.30
CA ALA A 184 -81.41 64.18 18.28
C ALA A 184 -80.06 63.72 18.86
N LEU A 185 -79.69 64.21 20.04
CA LEU A 185 -78.48 63.81 20.77
C LEU A 185 -78.46 62.31 21.10
N ILE A 186 -79.57 61.73 21.55
CA ILE A 186 -79.67 60.30 21.87
C ILE A 186 -79.43 59.43 20.63
N ARG A 187 -79.94 59.83 19.45
CA ARG A 187 -79.71 59.09 18.19
C ARG A 187 -78.23 59.12 17.76
N LEU A 188 -77.59 60.29 17.86
CA LEU A 188 -76.20 60.49 17.46
C LEU A 188 -75.22 59.74 18.39
N PHE A 189 -75.52 59.69 19.69
CA PHE A 189 -74.75 58.93 20.66
C PHE A 189 -74.85 57.41 20.46
N LYS A 190 -76.04 56.89 20.12
CA LYS A 190 -76.20 55.46 19.79
C LYS A 190 -75.42 55.03 18.55
N TRP A 191 -75.23 55.93 17.58
CA TRP A 191 -74.48 55.64 16.34
C TRP A 191 -72.96 55.69 16.52
N THR A 192 -72.48 56.45 17.50
CA THR A 192 -71.03 56.68 17.71
C THR A 192 -70.40 55.74 18.74
N LEU A 193 -71.20 55.00 19.51
CA LEU A 193 -70.75 54.09 20.59
C LEU A 193 -71.14 52.62 20.41
N GLY A 194 -71.97 52.29 19.42
CA GLY A 194 -72.23 50.92 18.97
C GLY A 194 -71.21 50.50 17.92
#